data_AF-A0A5C5WFY3-F1
#
_entry.id   AF-A0A5C5WFY3-F1
#
_cell.length_a   1.000
_cell.length_b   1.000
_cell.length_c   1.000
_cell.angle_alpha   90.00
_cell.angle_beta   90.00
_cell.angle_gamma   90.00
#
_symmetry.space_group_name_H-M   'P 1'
#
loop_
_entity.id
_entity.type
_entity.pdbx_description
1 polymer ?
#
loop_
_entity_poly.entity_id
_entity_poly.type
_entity_poly.pdbx_seq_one_letter_code
_entity_poly.pdbx_strand_id
1 'polypeptide(L)'
;MLLLGTTAYQAIQRSASSIRLTFAVEQCQIFAEMVDKAAAALSDHPPDAKEADQCLEYAHNYYPSGTKQVHGSQLDAMVESSRHASEQRIIEKLKATTGSDLGSDAATWIEHFTK
;
A
#
# COMPACT_ATOMS: atom_id res chain seq x y z
N MET A 1 -30.05 32.07 11.24
CA MET A 1 -29.30 31.89 9.97
C MET A 1 -27.88 31.36 10.17
N LEU A 2 -27.10 31.83 11.17
CA LEU A 2 -25.74 31.31 11.44
C LEU A 2 -25.68 29.84 11.89
N LEU A 3 -26.62 29.38 12.73
CA LEU A 3 -26.62 28.00 13.25
C LEU A 3 -26.91 26.93 12.18
N LEU A 4 -27.71 27.25 11.15
CA LEU A 4 -28.02 26.33 10.05
C LEU A 4 -26.83 26.17 9.09
N GLY A 5 -26.05 27.23 8.89
CA GLY A 5 -24.83 27.17 8.08
C GLY A 5 -23.75 26.31 8.73
N THR A 6 -23.59 26.43 10.06
CA THR A 6 -22.60 25.62 10.80
C THR A 6 -22.98 24.15 10.89
N THR A 7 -24.27 23.82 11.06
CA THR A 7 -24.70 22.41 11.11
C THR A 7 -24.58 21.74 9.74
N ALA A 8 -24.90 22.43 8.65
CA ALA A 8 -24.70 21.93 7.29
C ALA A 8 -23.20 21.73 6.98
N TYR A 9 -22.34 22.69 7.35
CA TYR A 9 -20.89 22.57 7.19
C TYR A 9 -20.31 21.38 7.97
N GLN A 10 -20.72 21.20 9.23
CA GLN A 10 -20.28 20.08 10.06
C GLN A 10 -20.76 18.72 9.51
N ALA A 11 -21.96 18.64 8.96
CA ALA A 11 -22.46 17.42 8.34
C ALA A 11 -21.63 17.01 7.11
N ILE A 12 -21.35 17.97 6.20
CA ILE A 12 -20.50 17.74 5.03
C ILE A 12 -19.09 17.29 5.44
N GLN A 13 -18.51 17.94 6.47
CA GLN A 13 -17.18 17.61 6.96
C GLN A 13 -17.12 16.22 7.59
N ARG A 14 -18.17 15.79 8.29
CA ARG A 14 -18.30 14.42 8.84
C ARG A 14 -18.43 13.38 7.74
N SER A 15 -19.30 13.60 6.75
CA SER A 15 -19.47 12.68 5.61
C SER A 15 -18.18 12.53 4.80
N ALA A 16 -17.47 13.63 4.53
CA ALA A 16 -16.19 13.60 3.82
C ALA A 16 -15.10 12.85 4.60
N SER A 17 -15.12 12.91 5.94
CA SER A 17 -14.17 12.19 6.79
C SER A 17 -14.47 10.68 6.82
N SER A 18 -15.74 10.30 6.82
CA SER A 18 -16.16 8.89 6.71
C SER A 18 -15.68 8.26 5.40
N ILE A 19 -15.82 8.97 4.27
CA ILE A 19 -15.40 8.48 2.95
C ILE A 19 -13.88 8.28 2.90
N ARG A 20 -13.09 9.24 3.39
CA ARG A 20 -11.63 9.13 3.42
C ARG A 20 -11.15 7.98 4.30
N LEU A 21 -11.82 7.74 5.42
CA LEU A 21 -11.53 6.58 6.27
C LEU A 21 -11.80 5.28 5.51
N THR A 22 -12.93 5.16 4.80
CA THR A 22 -13.21 3.99 3.95
C THR A 22 -12.12 3.79 2.91
N PHE A 23 -11.71 4.85 2.21
CA PHE A 23 -10.61 4.76 1.24
C PHE A 23 -9.29 4.35 1.88
N ALA A 24 -8.96 4.86 3.08
CA ALA A 24 -7.74 4.49 3.77
C ALA A 24 -7.76 2.98 4.12
N VAL A 25 -8.88 2.48 4.60
CA VAL A 25 -9.07 1.05 4.89
C VAL A 25 -8.92 0.20 3.63
N GLU A 26 -9.57 0.58 2.53
CA GLU A 26 -9.45 -0.11 1.24
C GLU A 26 -7.99 -0.14 0.74
N GLN A 27 -7.27 0.98 0.85
CA GLN A 27 -5.88 1.06 0.40
C GLN A 27 -4.96 0.18 1.25
N CYS A 28 -5.13 0.19 2.58
CA CYS A 28 -4.42 -0.73 3.47
C CYS A 28 -4.73 -2.20 3.14
N GLN A 29 -5.98 -2.51 2.82
CA GLN A 29 -6.38 -3.86 2.42
C GLN A 29 -5.72 -4.28 1.10
N ILE A 30 -5.67 -3.42 0.10
CA ILE A 30 -4.95 -3.67 -1.17
C ILE A 30 -3.48 -4.02 -0.90
N PHE A 31 -2.80 -3.27 -0.03
CA PHE A 31 -1.40 -3.56 0.32
C PHE A 31 -1.23 -4.88 1.09
N ALA A 32 -2.21 -5.26 1.91
CA ALA A 32 -2.21 -6.57 2.57
C ALA A 32 -2.40 -7.70 1.55
N GLU A 33 -3.33 -7.52 0.60
CA GLU A 33 -3.57 -8.47 -0.48
C GLU A 33 -2.32 -8.68 -1.36
N MET A 34 -1.52 -7.64 -1.60
CA MET A 34 -0.25 -7.80 -2.35
C MET A 34 0.77 -8.66 -1.58
N VAL A 35 0.83 -8.51 -0.25
CA VAL A 35 1.69 -9.36 0.60
C VAL A 35 1.23 -10.82 0.54
N ASP A 36 -0.08 -11.06 0.61
CA ASP A 36 -0.65 -12.40 0.57
C ASP A 36 -0.43 -13.06 -0.80
N LYS A 37 -0.64 -12.32 -1.90
CA LYS A 37 -0.34 -12.80 -3.26
C LYS A 37 1.12 -13.13 -3.46
N ALA A 38 2.03 -12.24 -3.04
CA ALA A 38 3.47 -12.50 -3.11
C ALA A 38 3.85 -13.74 -2.29
N ALA A 39 3.26 -13.91 -1.10
CA ALA A 39 3.50 -15.08 -0.26
C ALA A 39 3.00 -16.37 -0.92
N ALA A 40 1.84 -16.34 -1.57
CA ALA A 40 1.30 -17.48 -2.31
C ALA A 40 2.22 -17.87 -3.48
N ALA A 41 2.60 -16.91 -4.33
CA ALA A 41 3.51 -17.12 -5.46
C ALA A 41 4.86 -17.73 -5.03
N LEU A 42 5.41 -17.27 -3.90
CA LEU A 42 6.68 -17.80 -3.36
C LEU A 42 6.53 -19.17 -2.67
N SER A 43 5.31 -19.59 -2.36
CA SER A 43 5.05 -20.91 -1.77
C SER A 43 4.83 -21.99 -2.84
N ASP A 44 4.67 -21.62 -4.11
CA ASP A 44 4.55 -22.55 -5.22
C ASP A 44 5.84 -23.35 -5.48
N HIS A 45 5.71 -24.42 -6.28
CA HIS A 45 6.81 -25.32 -6.62
C HIS A 45 6.90 -25.53 -8.14
N PRO A 46 7.84 -24.85 -8.84
CA PRO A 46 8.86 -23.94 -8.29
C PRO A 46 8.29 -22.59 -7.82
N PRO A 47 8.95 -21.88 -6.89
CA PRO A 47 8.52 -20.54 -6.47
C PRO A 47 8.51 -19.54 -7.63
N ASP A 48 7.46 -18.73 -7.73
CA ASP A 48 7.38 -17.66 -8.72
C ASP A 48 7.82 -16.32 -8.10
N ALA A 49 9.14 -16.08 -8.13
CA ALA A 49 9.72 -14.82 -7.66
C ALA A 49 9.31 -13.62 -8.53
N LYS A 50 8.94 -13.83 -9.79
CA LYS A 50 8.55 -12.76 -10.71
C LYS A 50 7.14 -12.25 -10.38
N GLU A 51 6.20 -13.14 -10.07
CA GLU A 51 4.86 -12.73 -9.63
C GLU A 51 4.92 -11.99 -8.28
N ALA A 52 5.79 -12.43 -7.37
CA ALA A 52 6.02 -11.73 -6.12
C ALA A 52 6.66 -10.34 -6.33
N ASP A 53 7.58 -10.19 -7.27
CA ASP A 53 8.13 -8.89 -7.67
C ASP A 53 7.06 -7.97 -8.29
N GLN A 54 6.16 -8.49 -9.11
CA GLN A 54 5.04 -7.70 -9.63
C GLN A 54 4.10 -7.19 -8.53
N CYS A 55 3.93 -7.95 -7.45
CA CYS A 55 3.20 -7.48 -6.26
C CYS A 55 3.95 -6.34 -5.56
N LEU A 56 5.29 -6.42 -5.48
CA LEU A 56 6.14 -5.35 -4.96
C LEU A 56 6.04 -4.09 -5.83
N GLU A 57 6.16 -4.24 -7.15
CA GLU A 57 6.01 -3.16 -8.12
C GLU A 57 4.65 -2.48 -7.99
N TYR A 58 3.58 -3.25 -7.85
CA TYR A 58 2.25 -2.72 -7.64
C TYR A 58 2.18 -1.89 -6.34
N ALA A 59 2.65 -2.44 -5.22
CA ALA A 59 2.66 -1.74 -3.94
C ALA A 59 3.51 -0.45 -3.99
N HIS A 60 4.63 -0.48 -4.71
CA HIS A 60 5.53 0.65 -4.88
C HIS A 60 4.92 1.78 -5.71
N ASN A 61 4.32 1.43 -6.85
CA ASN A 61 3.80 2.40 -7.82
C ASN A 61 2.38 2.91 -7.48
N TYR A 62 1.62 2.18 -6.65
CA TYR A 62 0.32 2.63 -6.21
C TYR A 62 0.48 3.80 -5.23
N TYR A 63 0.22 5.03 -5.73
CA TYR A 63 0.38 6.27 -4.97
C TYR A 63 -0.97 6.78 -4.39
N PRO A 64 -1.25 6.53 -3.09
CA PRO A 64 -2.51 6.91 -2.47
C PRO A 64 -2.55 8.36 -1.97
N SER A 65 -1.39 8.96 -1.70
CA SER A 65 -1.27 10.32 -1.18
C SER A 65 -1.72 11.36 -2.20
N GLY A 66 -2.44 12.39 -1.74
CA GLY A 66 -2.92 13.48 -2.59
C GLY A 66 -4.02 13.10 -3.60
N THR A 67 -4.34 11.81 -3.77
CA THR A 67 -5.41 11.35 -4.66
C THR A 67 -6.70 11.10 -3.88
N LYS A 68 -6.71 10.10 -2.99
CA LYS A 68 -7.85 9.77 -2.11
C LYS A 68 -7.69 10.39 -0.71
N GLN A 69 -6.46 10.64 -0.29
CA GLN A 69 -6.14 11.24 1.00
C GLN A 69 -5.64 12.68 0.84
N VAL A 70 -5.87 13.49 1.87
CA VAL A 70 -5.26 14.82 1.95
C VAL A 70 -3.79 14.61 2.31
N HIS A 71 -2.89 15.08 1.45
CA HIS A 71 -1.45 14.97 1.68
C HIS A 71 -1.06 15.53 3.07
N GLY A 72 -0.27 14.77 3.82
CA GLY A 72 0.17 15.12 5.17
C GLY A 72 -0.89 14.94 6.26
N SER A 73 -2.07 14.42 5.93
CA SER A 73 -3.09 14.06 6.94
C SER A 73 -2.71 12.79 7.70
N GLN A 74 -3.38 12.53 8.83
CA GLN A 74 -3.16 11.29 9.58
C GLN A 74 -3.51 10.03 8.76
N LEU A 75 -4.60 10.07 7.98
CA LEU A 75 -4.99 8.95 7.12
C LEU A 75 -3.97 8.72 6.01
N ASP A 76 -3.43 9.79 5.44
CA ASP A 76 -2.33 9.72 4.47
C ASP A 76 -1.10 9.02 5.06
N ALA A 77 -0.65 9.46 6.24
CA ALA A 77 0.46 8.85 6.95
C ALA A 77 0.23 7.37 7.29
N MET A 78 -1.00 7.00 7.67
CA MET A 78 -1.37 5.60 7.93
C MET A 78 -1.27 4.74 6.66
N VAL A 79 -1.76 5.24 5.53
CA VAL A 79 -1.72 4.51 4.26
C VAL A 79 -0.29 4.37 3.76
N GLU A 80 0.52 5.43 3.80
CA GLU A 80 1.94 5.36 3.42
C GLU A 80 2.74 4.42 4.34
N SER A 81 2.45 4.42 5.63
CA SER A 81 3.05 3.46 6.56
C SER A 81 2.66 2.01 6.22
N SER A 82 1.40 1.78 5.81
CA SER A 82 0.95 0.45 5.37
C SER A 82 1.64 0.02 4.08
N ARG A 83 1.79 0.94 3.11
CA ARG A 83 2.51 0.69 1.85
C ARG A 83 3.94 0.26 2.14
N HIS A 84 4.67 1.06 2.91
CA HIS A 84 6.07 0.79 3.24
C HIS A 84 6.24 -0.53 4.00
N ALA A 85 5.36 -0.82 4.97
CA ALA A 85 5.39 -2.09 5.70
C ALA A 85 5.14 -3.30 4.78
N SER A 86 4.25 -3.17 3.79
CA SER A 86 4.00 -4.21 2.81
C SER A 86 5.19 -4.41 1.86
N GLU A 87 5.82 -3.34 1.36
CA GLU A 87 7.04 -3.44 0.55
C GLU A 87 8.13 -4.22 1.28
N GLN A 88 8.41 -3.86 2.55
CA GLN A 88 9.42 -4.55 3.35
C GLN A 88 9.11 -6.03 3.53
N ARG A 89 7.85 -6.38 3.82
CA ARG A 89 7.44 -7.79 3.98
C ARG A 89 7.60 -8.60 2.69
N ILE A 90 7.32 -8.00 1.53
CA ILE A 90 7.50 -8.68 0.24
C ILE A 90 8.99 -8.88 -0.04
N ILE A 91 9.81 -7.87 0.18
CA ILE A 91 11.27 -7.94 0.05
C ILE A 91 11.87 -9.03 0.96
N GLU A 92 11.47 -9.08 2.22
CA GLU A 92 11.94 -10.09 3.17
C GLU A 92 11.62 -11.52 2.69
N LYS A 93 10.42 -11.72 2.13
CA LYS A 93 10.01 -13.01 1.56
C LYS A 93 10.82 -13.34 0.30
N LEU A 94 11.00 -12.39 -0.61
CA LEU A 94 11.82 -12.55 -1.82
C LEU A 94 13.26 -12.93 -1.45
N LYS A 95 13.85 -12.24 -0.46
CA LYS A 95 15.19 -12.56 0.07
C LYS A 95 15.27 -13.97 0.64
N ALA A 96 14.29 -14.36 1.45
CA ALA A 96 14.25 -15.69 2.05
C ALA A 96 14.13 -16.81 1.00
N THR A 97 13.32 -16.59 -0.05
CA THR A 97 13.06 -17.62 -1.08
C THR A 97 14.16 -17.70 -2.13
N THR A 98 14.70 -16.56 -2.56
CA THR A 98 15.69 -16.50 -3.65
C THR A 98 17.14 -16.62 -3.16
N GLY A 99 17.39 -16.31 -1.89
CA GLY A 99 18.74 -16.19 -1.32
C GLY A 99 19.48 -14.91 -1.73
N SER A 100 18.89 -14.06 -2.57
CA SER A 100 19.45 -12.76 -2.97
C SER A 100 19.21 -11.71 -1.90
N ASP A 101 20.21 -10.87 -1.63
CA ASP A 101 20.08 -9.72 -0.72
C ASP A 101 20.39 -8.43 -1.48
N LEU A 102 19.37 -7.82 -2.07
CA LEU A 102 19.49 -6.56 -2.80
C LEU A 102 19.27 -5.32 -1.90
N GLY A 103 19.15 -5.52 -0.58
CA GLY A 103 18.80 -4.48 0.37
C GLY A 103 17.29 -4.32 0.57
N SER A 104 16.89 -3.20 1.19
CA SER A 104 15.50 -2.91 1.58
C SER A 104 14.78 -1.94 0.64
N ASP A 105 15.42 -1.54 -0.45
CA ASP A 105 14.86 -0.60 -1.42
C ASP A 105 14.02 -1.35 -2.48
N ALA A 106 12.72 -1.04 -2.56
CA ALA A 106 11.81 -1.72 -3.48
C ALA A 106 12.21 -1.52 -4.95
N ALA A 107 12.67 -0.32 -5.34
CA ALA A 107 13.06 -0.03 -6.71
C ALA A 107 14.21 -0.93 -7.18
N THR A 108 15.20 -1.17 -6.31
CA THR A 108 16.32 -2.07 -6.59
C THR A 108 15.87 -3.51 -6.88
N TRP A 109 14.87 -4.01 -6.15
CA TRP A 109 14.30 -5.35 -6.39
C TRP A 109 13.53 -5.41 -7.72
N ILE A 110 12.66 -4.42 -7.98
CA ILE A 110 11.87 -4.31 -9.22
C ILE A 110 12.79 -4.26 -10.44
N GLU A 111 13.88 -3.48 -10.37
CA GLU A 111 14.86 -3.41 -11.45
C GLU A 111 15.57 -4.75 -11.74
N HIS A 112 15.76 -5.58 -10.72
CA HIS A 112 16.45 -6.87 -10.85
C HIS A 112 15.63 -7.89 -11.63
N PHE A 113 14.30 -7.89 -11.47
CA PHE A 113 13.40 -8.84 -12.11
C PHE A 113 12.80 -8.34 -13.44
N THR A 114 12.86 -7.02 -13.70
CA THR A 114 12.39 -6.42 -14.95
C THR A 114 13.41 -6.53 -16.10
N LYS A 115 14.71 -6.61 -15.79
CA LYS A 115 15.81 -6.76 -16.77
C LYS A 115 16.08 -8.22 -17.09
#